data_AF-A0A3D1YKS3-F1
#
_entry.id   AF-A0A3D1YKS3-F1
#
_cell.length_a   1.000
_cell.length_b   1.000
_cell.length_c   1.000
_cell.angle_alpha   90.00
_cell.angle_beta   90.00
_cell.angle_gamma   90.00
#
_symmetry.space_group_name_H-M   'P 1'
#
loop_
_entity.id
_entity.type
_entity.pdbx_description
1 polymer ?
#
loop_
_entity_poly.entity_id
_entity_poly.type
_entity_poly.pdbx_seq_one_letter_code
_entity_poly.pdbx_strand_id
1 'polypeptide(L)'
;HGFQGPGGWYIENSLTTLGQKDPVSEYNSQLWNSGIEANKNIARKQKRRLTYVSNVYVLKDPANPQNENQVRLYKYGKKIWDKLNDKMNPEFADETPVNPFDLWEGANFKIKIRKVDGYSNYDKSEFENPTPLDEDENKMETVWKTEHSLDAFTDPKNFKTYTELKEKLDRVLGLSTGDTTETSTGPEAPRNAPFDGGSPYIPKEAVSPTPTLATAAGEETEEEMSYFKQLAED
;
A
#
# COMPACT_ATOMS: atom_id res chain seq x y z
N HIS A 1 3.31 4.90 2.00
CA HIS A 1 3.11 4.01 0.83
C HIS A 1 4.07 2.83 0.91
N GLY A 2 3.70 1.67 0.36
CA GLY A 2 4.48 0.44 0.44
C GLY A 2 4.21 -0.46 -0.76
N PHE A 3 4.98 -0.31 -1.83
CA PHE A 3 4.82 -1.06 -3.07
C PHE A 3 6.16 -1.31 -3.77
N GLN A 4 6.17 -2.23 -4.72
CA GLN A 4 7.35 -2.57 -5.53
C GLN A 4 7.08 -2.18 -6.99
N GLY A 5 8.06 -1.52 -7.60
CA GLY A 5 8.10 -1.21 -9.03
C GLY A 5 9.36 -1.79 -9.69
N PRO A 6 9.57 -1.52 -10.98
CA PRO A 6 10.75 -1.99 -11.72
C PRO A 6 12.08 -1.59 -11.07
N GLY A 7 12.16 -0.40 -10.48
CA GLY A 7 13.35 0.11 -9.79
C GLY A 7 13.44 -0.26 -8.30
N GLY A 8 12.65 -1.23 -7.84
CA GLY A 8 12.71 -1.74 -6.47
C GLY A 8 11.55 -1.29 -5.58
N TRP A 9 11.79 -1.17 -4.27
CA TRP A 9 10.76 -0.90 -3.28
C TRP A 9 10.58 0.60 -2.97
N TYR A 10 9.33 1.04 -2.97
CA TYR A 10 8.90 2.31 -2.39
C TYR A 10 8.23 2.07 -1.04
N ILE A 11 8.95 2.34 0.04
CA ILE A 11 8.46 2.28 1.42
C ILE A 11 8.78 3.63 2.07
N GLU A 12 7.79 4.49 2.18
CA GLU A 12 7.94 5.85 2.73
C GLU A 12 6.66 6.32 3.43
N ASN A 13 6.81 7.25 4.37
CA ASN A 13 5.69 7.94 5.00
C ASN A 13 4.99 8.87 3.99
N SER A 14 3.67 8.99 4.07
CA SER A 14 2.92 9.87 3.16
C SER A 14 2.80 11.27 3.74
N LEU A 15 3.10 12.28 2.92
CA LEU A 15 2.93 13.69 3.30
C LEU A 15 1.46 14.05 3.57
N THR A 16 0.52 13.25 3.07
CA THR A 16 -0.91 13.39 3.36
C THR A 16 -1.23 13.23 4.86
N THR A 17 -0.38 12.55 5.63
CA THR A 17 -0.52 12.49 7.10
C THR A 17 -0.40 13.87 7.74
N LEU A 18 0.41 14.76 7.15
CA LEU A 18 0.60 16.15 7.58
C LEU A 18 -0.35 17.13 6.87
N GLY A 19 -1.32 16.63 6.09
CA GLY A 19 -2.20 17.46 5.26
C GLY A 19 -1.51 18.10 4.05
N GLN A 20 -0.30 17.66 3.71
CA GLN A 20 0.48 18.19 2.59
C GLN A 20 0.26 17.38 1.29
N LYS A 21 0.68 17.95 0.16
CA LYS A 21 0.69 17.27 -1.14
C LYS A 21 1.70 16.13 -1.14
N ASP A 22 1.33 15.02 -1.76
CA ASP A 22 2.11 13.78 -1.78
C ASP A 22 2.22 13.27 -3.23
N PRO A 23 3.44 13.04 -3.74
CA PRO A 23 3.65 12.75 -5.15
C PRO A 23 3.03 11.40 -5.57
N VAL A 24 2.98 10.42 -4.66
CA VAL A 24 2.35 9.11 -4.94
C VAL A 24 0.84 9.27 -5.01
N SER A 25 0.26 10.11 -4.15
CA SER A 25 -1.19 10.37 -4.13
C SER A 25 -1.65 11.12 -5.38
N GLU A 26 -0.86 12.09 -5.85
CA GLU A 26 -1.13 12.78 -7.11
C GLU A 26 -1.03 11.83 -8.31
N TYR A 27 0.04 11.04 -8.38
CA TYR A 27 0.22 10.04 -9.44
C TYR A 27 -0.92 9.00 -9.45
N ASN A 28 -1.31 8.49 -8.29
CA ASN A 28 -2.43 7.56 -8.17
C ASN A 28 -3.76 8.17 -8.62
N SER A 29 -3.97 9.46 -8.38
CA SER A 29 -5.17 10.16 -8.84
C SER A 29 -5.20 10.23 -10.37
N GLN A 30 -4.06 10.49 -11.02
CA GLN A 30 -3.95 10.45 -12.49
C GLN A 30 -4.23 9.05 -13.04
N LEU A 31 -3.65 8.00 -12.44
CA LEU A 31 -3.91 6.61 -12.82
C LEU A 31 -5.39 6.25 -12.66
N TRP A 32 -6.02 6.66 -11.56
CA TRP A 32 -7.42 6.38 -11.29
C TRP A 32 -8.36 7.08 -12.30
N ASN A 33 -8.07 8.35 -12.59
CA ASN A 33 -8.86 9.18 -13.50
C ASN A 33 -8.66 8.84 -14.97
N SER A 34 -7.63 8.05 -15.32
CA SER A 34 -7.43 7.57 -16.70
C SER A 34 -8.55 6.66 -17.20
N GLY A 35 -9.40 6.12 -16.31
CA GLY A 35 -10.49 5.21 -16.65
C GLY A 35 -10.05 3.77 -16.96
N ILE A 36 -8.76 3.55 -17.22
CA ILE A 36 -8.18 2.24 -17.58
C ILE A 36 -8.09 1.34 -16.34
N GLU A 37 -8.65 0.14 -16.40
CA GLU A 37 -8.69 -0.78 -15.25
C GLU A 37 -7.28 -1.25 -14.81
N ALA A 38 -6.36 -1.41 -15.76
CA ALA A 38 -4.95 -1.69 -15.45
C ALA A 38 -4.32 -0.59 -14.57
N ASN A 39 -4.60 0.68 -14.88
CA ASN A 39 -4.10 1.81 -14.10
C ASN A 39 -4.75 1.89 -12.72
N LYS A 40 -6.05 1.58 -12.62
CA LYS A 40 -6.74 1.47 -11.31
C LYS A 40 -6.13 0.37 -10.45
N ASN A 41 -5.76 -0.77 -11.03
CA ASN A 41 -5.07 -1.85 -10.32
C ASN A 41 -3.70 -1.42 -9.79
N ILE A 42 -2.95 -0.65 -10.56
CA ILE A 42 -1.68 -0.05 -10.09
C ILE A 42 -1.96 0.90 -8.91
N ALA A 43 -2.92 1.82 -9.05
CA ALA A 43 -3.28 2.75 -7.98
C ALA A 43 -3.72 2.05 -6.68
N ARG A 44 -4.47 0.93 -6.79
CA ARG A 44 -4.85 0.10 -5.63
C ARG A 44 -3.63 -0.49 -4.92
N LYS A 45 -2.64 -0.99 -5.67
CA LYS A 45 -1.39 -1.55 -5.11
C LYS A 45 -0.52 -0.47 -4.45
N GLN A 46 -0.49 0.73 -5.03
CA GLN A 46 0.27 1.88 -4.51
C GLN A 46 -0.45 2.63 -3.39
N LYS A 47 -1.72 2.30 -3.10
CA LYS A 47 -2.55 2.98 -2.10
C LYS A 47 -1.84 3.06 -0.74
N ARG A 48 -2.01 4.21 -0.06
CA ARG A 48 -1.51 4.39 1.31
C ARG A 48 -2.14 3.37 2.26
N ARG A 49 -1.34 2.88 3.21
CA ARG A 49 -1.80 2.01 4.29
C ARG A 49 -1.92 2.87 5.55
N LEU A 50 -3.15 3.09 6.01
CA LEU A 50 -3.40 3.83 7.24
C LEU A 50 -3.09 2.93 8.43
N THR A 51 -2.31 3.46 9.36
CA THR A 51 -1.86 2.75 10.54
C THR A 51 -2.04 3.66 11.74
N TYR A 52 -2.50 3.10 12.84
CA TYR A 52 -2.72 3.79 14.10
C TYR A 52 -1.75 3.25 15.13
N VAL A 53 -1.33 4.11 16.06
CA VAL A 53 -0.42 3.76 17.14
C VAL A 53 -0.99 4.33 18.43
N SER A 54 -1.00 3.52 19.50
CA SER A 54 -1.42 3.95 20.83
C SER A 54 -0.47 3.37 21.87
N ASN A 55 -0.33 4.07 23.01
CA ASN A 55 0.18 3.45 24.22
C ASN A 55 -0.86 2.44 24.71
N VAL A 56 -0.41 1.25 25.10
CA VAL A 56 -1.25 0.21 25.69
C VAL A 56 -0.58 -0.32 26.93
N TYR A 57 -1.37 -0.58 27.96
CA TYR A 57 -0.93 -1.33 29.13
C TYR A 57 -1.27 -2.80 28.94
N VAL A 58 -0.25 -3.67 28.94
CA VAL A 58 -0.45 -5.09 28.65
C VAL A 58 -0.87 -5.81 29.93
N LEU A 59 -2.15 -6.13 30.06
CA LEU A 59 -2.67 -6.87 31.22
C LEU A 59 -2.35 -8.36 31.17
N LYS A 60 -2.43 -8.97 29.99
CA LYS A 60 -2.23 -10.40 29.82
C LYS A 60 -1.71 -10.72 28.42
N ASP A 61 -0.57 -11.39 28.34
CA ASP A 61 0.03 -11.87 27.10
C ASP A 61 0.55 -13.30 27.33
N PRO A 62 -0.31 -14.32 27.16
CA PRO A 62 0.05 -15.71 27.43
C PRO A 62 1.21 -16.23 26.57
N ALA A 63 1.44 -15.62 25.41
CA ALA A 63 2.52 -16.00 24.50
C ALA A 63 3.85 -15.35 24.90
N ASN A 64 3.81 -14.18 25.53
CA ASN A 64 4.97 -13.42 25.97
C ASN A 64 4.73 -12.76 27.34
N PRO A 65 4.75 -13.52 28.44
CA PRO A 65 4.43 -13.01 29.78
C PRO A 65 5.36 -11.87 30.24
N GLN A 66 6.55 -11.74 29.66
CA GLN A 66 7.49 -10.65 29.94
C GLN A 66 6.96 -9.26 29.58
N ASN A 67 5.91 -9.17 28.75
CA ASN A 67 5.28 -7.92 28.38
C ASN A 67 4.24 -7.46 29.41
N GLU A 68 3.77 -8.35 30.28
CA GLU A 68 2.69 -8.06 31.22
C GLU A 68 3.07 -6.95 32.20
N ASN A 69 2.09 -6.13 32.57
CA ASN A 69 2.20 -4.98 33.47
C ASN A 69 3.15 -3.87 32.97
N GLN A 70 3.38 -3.78 31.66
CA GLN A 70 4.20 -2.76 31.04
C GLN A 70 3.42 -1.95 30.00
N VAL A 71 3.76 -0.67 29.89
CA VAL A 71 3.32 0.16 28.77
C VAL A 71 4.13 -0.18 27.53
N ARG A 72 3.43 -0.36 26.40
CA ARG A 72 4.02 -0.62 25.08
C ARG A 72 3.33 0.24 24.02
N LEU A 73 4.05 0.51 22.94
CA LEU A 73 3.44 1.05 21.73
C LEU A 73 2.81 -0.08 20.92
N TYR A 74 1.50 0.00 20.70
CA TYR A 74 0.77 -0.94 19.87
C TYR A 74 0.34 -0.31 18.56
N LYS A 75 0.72 -0.98 17.46
CA LYS A 75 0.43 -0.54 16.10
C LYS A 75 -0.68 -1.40 15.49
N TYR A 76 -1.76 -0.77 15.04
CA TYR A 76 -2.94 -1.46 14.53
C TYR A 76 -3.54 -0.78 13.29
N GLY A 77 -4.43 -1.51 12.61
CA GLY A 77 -5.11 -1.04 11.38
C GLY A 77 -6.56 -0.64 11.62
N LYS A 78 -7.25 -0.34 10.52
CA LYS A 78 -8.65 0.14 10.51
C LYS A 78 -9.62 -0.71 11.34
N LYS A 79 -9.51 -2.05 11.31
CA LYS A 79 -10.45 -2.93 12.03
C LYS A 79 -10.47 -2.73 13.55
N ILE A 80 -9.32 -2.45 14.16
CA ILE A 80 -9.24 -2.17 15.61
C ILE A 80 -9.65 -0.71 15.86
N TRP A 81 -9.25 0.21 14.98
CA TRP A 81 -9.68 1.61 15.07
C TRP A 81 -11.20 1.76 14.97
N ASP A 82 -11.87 1.01 14.09
CA ASP A 82 -13.33 1.03 13.95
C ASP A 82 -13.97 0.64 15.28
N LYS A 83 -13.53 -0.47 15.91
CA LYS A 83 -14.02 -0.89 17.23
C LYS A 83 -13.79 0.16 18.33
N LEU A 84 -12.65 0.84 18.31
CA LEU A 84 -12.35 1.94 19.23
C LEU A 84 -13.30 3.12 19.00
N ASN A 85 -13.46 3.52 17.74
CA ASN A 85 -14.34 4.63 17.36
C ASN A 85 -15.80 4.33 17.70
N ASP A 86 -16.29 3.12 17.44
CA ASP A 86 -17.66 2.72 17.76
C ASP A 86 -17.92 2.77 19.27
N LYS A 87 -16.92 2.43 20.09
CA LYS A 87 -17.03 2.51 21.56
C LYS A 87 -17.03 3.96 22.08
N MET A 88 -16.25 4.83 21.44
CA MET A 88 -16.17 6.25 21.79
C MET A 88 -17.33 7.08 21.24
N ASN A 89 -17.83 6.72 20.07
CA ASN A 89 -18.85 7.42 19.30
C ASN A 89 -19.94 6.42 18.87
N PRO A 90 -20.74 5.91 19.82
CA PRO A 90 -21.78 4.93 19.51
C PRO A 90 -22.85 5.51 18.58
N GLU A 91 -23.41 4.67 17.71
CA GLU A 91 -24.40 5.09 16.70
C GLU A 91 -25.83 5.18 17.26
N PHE A 92 -26.10 4.51 18.39
CA PHE A 92 -27.43 4.42 18.98
C PHE A 92 -27.54 5.19 20.31
N ALA A 93 -28.69 5.82 20.55
CA ALA A 93 -28.90 6.70 21.70
C ALA A 93 -28.98 5.99 23.06
N ASP A 94 -29.17 4.67 23.06
CA ASP A 94 -29.17 3.81 24.24
C ASP A 94 -27.77 3.35 24.66
N GLU A 95 -26.75 3.59 23.83
CA GLU A 95 -25.37 3.26 24.13
C GLU A 95 -24.64 4.45 24.76
N THR A 96 -23.93 4.20 25.87
CA THR A 96 -23.14 5.23 26.54
C THR A 96 -21.74 5.29 25.92
N PRO A 97 -21.28 6.46 25.45
CA PRO A 97 -19.93 6.62 24.93
C PRO A 97 -18.92 6.36 26.04
N VAL A 98 -17.93 5.51 25.77
CA VAL A 98 -16.86 5.18 26.71
C VAL A 98 -15.53 5.45 26.02
N ASN A 99 -14.67 6.24 26.66
CA ASN A 99 -13.29 6.42 26.22
C ASN A 99 -12.43 5.25 26.72
N PRO A 100 -12.01 4.29 25.88
CA PRO A 100 -11.29 3.11 26.36
C PRO A 100 -9.89 3.42 26.91
N PHE A 101 -9.36 4.61 26.64
CA PHE A 101 -8.06 5.07 27.12
C PHE A 101 -8.11 5.79 28.47
N ASP A 102 -9.30 5.97 29.04
CA ASP A 102 -9.45 6.55 30.38
C ASP A 102 -8.95 5.56 31.45
N LEU A 103 -8.12 6.02 32.39
CA LEU A 103 -7.54 5.15 33.43
C LEU A 103 -8.55 4.78 34.53
N TRP A 104 -9.64 5.55 34.69
CA TRP A 104 -10.66 5.37 35.72
C TRP A 104 -11.94 4.74 35.17
N GLU A 105 -12.39 5.19 34.00
CA GLU A 105 -13.66 4.77 33.39
C GLU A 105 -13.46 4.09 32.03
N GLY A 106 -12.23 3.72 31.68
CA GLY A 106 -11.91 3.05 30.43
C GLY A 106 -12.33 1.59 30.39
N ALA A 107 -11.94 0.90 29.32
CA ALA A 107 -12.34 -0.48 29.09
C ALA A 107 -11.20 -1.30 28.49
N ASN A 108 -10.96 -2.47 29.07
CA ASN A 108 -9.95 -3.40 28.58
C ASN A 108 -10.33 -3.93 27.19
N PHE A 109 -9.34 -4.09 26.31
CA PHE A 109 -9.54 -4.64 24.98
C PHE A 109 -8.97 -6.05 24.87
N LYS A 110 -9.81 -7.03 24.60
CA LYS A 110 -9.39 -8.42 24.34
C LYS A 110 -9.09 -8.60 22.86
N ILE A 111 -7.80 -8.67 22.53
CA ILE A 111 -7.34 -8.99 21.17
C ILE A 111 -7.49 -10.50 20.93
N LYS A 112 -8.34 -10.88 19.98
CA LYS A 112 -8.52 -12.28 19.56
C LYS A 112 -8.27 -12.39 18.07
N ILE A 113 -7.13 -12.96 17.71
CA ILE A 113 -6.70 -13.12 16.32
C ILE A 113 -7.07 -14.51 15.81
N ARG A 114 -7.68 -14.58 14.63
CA ARG A 114 -7.91 -15.83 13.89
C ARG A 114 -7.35 -15.71 12.48
N LYS A 115 -6.85 -16.80 11.90
CA LYS A 115 -6.53 -16.83 10.48
C LYS A 115 -7.78 -17.25 9.70
N VAL A 116 -8.25 -16.38 8.81
CA VAL A 116 -9.37 -16.65 7.88
C VAL A 116 -8.86 -16.34 6.49
N ASP A 117 -8.92 -17.31 5.58
CA ASP A 117 -8.44 -17.20 4.20
C ASP A 117 -6.99 -16.69 4.08
N GLY A 118 -6.13 -17.08 5.02
CA GLY A 118 -4.72 -16.67 5.06
C GLY A 118 -4.45 -15.30 5.68
N TYR A 119 -5.49 -14.54 6.07
CA TYR A 119 -5.37 -13.22 6.69
C TYR A 119 -5.72 -13.22 8.17
N SER A 120 -5.09 -12.32 8.94
CA SER A 120 -5.42 -12.08 10.35
C SER A 120 -6.76 -11.36 10.47
N ASN A 121 -7.74 -12.02 11.07
CA ASN A 121 -9.06 -11.51 11.39
C ASN A 121 -9.14 -11.14 12.88
N TYR A 122 -9.76 -10.00 13.17
CA TYR A 122 -9.90 -9.41 14.51
C TYR A 122 -11.36 -9.27 14.96
N ASP A 123 -12.33 -9.84 14.23
CA ASP A 123 -13.75 -9.55 14.42
C ASP A 123 -14.24 -10.00 15.82
N LYS A 124 -13.63 -11.06 16.36
CA LYS A 124 -13.89 -11.56 17.73
C LYS A 124 -13.22 -10.76 18.85
N SER A 125 -12.45 -9.74 18.50
CA SER A 125 -11.87 -8.84 19.51
C SER A 125 -12.96 -7.91 20.03
N GLU A 126 -12.98 -7.68 21.34
CA GLU A 126 -14.08 -7.00 22.01
C GLU A 126 -13.57 -6.19 23.21
N PHE A 127 -14.32 -5.15 23.58
CA PHE A 127 -14.11 -4.44 24.83
C PHE A 127 -14.82 -5.16 25.96
N GLU A 128 -14.18 -5.19 27.13
CA GLU A 128 -14.85 -5.54 28.37
C GLU A 128 -15.76 -4.40 28.84
N ASN A 129 -16.48 -4.64 29.94
CA ASN A 129 -17.21 -3.57 30.61
C ASN A 129 -16.23 -2.51 31.14
N PRO A 130 -16.66 -1.25 31.26
CA PRO A 130 -15.82 -0.20 31.82
C PRO A 130 -15.34 -0.54 33.22
N THR A 131 -14.05 -0.42 33.45
CA THR A 131 -13.39 -0.69 34.73
C THR A 131 -12.14 0.18 34.86
N PRO A 132 -11.83 0.68 36.07
CA PRO A 132 -10.57 1.36 36.30
C PRO A 132 -9.37 0.43 36.09
N LEU A 133 -8.22 1.00 35.74
CA LEU A 133 -6.98 0.25 35.53
C LEU A 133 -6.51 -0.43 36.82
N ASP A 134 -6.58 0.27 37.96
CA ASP A 134 -6.25 -0.21 39.30
C ASP A 134 -7.15 0.52 40.33
N GLU A 135 -7.17 0.10 41.59
CA GLU A 135 -7.88 0.84 42.65
C GLU A 135 -7.00 1.95 43.27
N ASP A 136 -5.68 1.83 43.11
CA ASP A 136 -4.70 2.80 43.62
C ASP A 136 -4.32 3.85 42.56
N GLU A 137 -4.71 5.10 42.80
CA GLU A 137 -4.40 6.24 41.94
C GLU A 137 -2.90 6.44 41.71
N ASN A 138 -2.04 6.11 42.70
CA ASN A 138 -0.60 6.28 42.56
C ASN A 138 -0.02 5.35 41.48
N LYS A 139 -0.59 4.16 41.33
CA LYS A 139 -0.19 3.24 40.26
C LYS A 139 -0.63 3.75 38.90
N MET A 140 -1.85 4.30 38.79
CA MET A 140 -2.32 4.91 37.55
C MET A 140 -1.39 6.06 37.12
N GLU A 141 -1.00 6.93 38.07
CA GLU A 141 -0.07 8.02 37.78
C GLU A 141 1.32 7.49 37.35
N THR A 142 1.79 6.41 37.98
CA THR A 142 3.04 5.74 37.59
C THR A 142 2.97 5.21 36.17
N VAL A 143 1.88 4.53 35.79
CA VAL A 143 1.66 4.01 34.44
C VAL A 143 1.60 5.15 33.43
N TRP A 144 0.85 6.21 33.72
CA TRP A 144 0.73 7.40 32.87
C TRP A 144 2.11 8.04 32.58
N LYS A 145 2.98 8.15 33.59
CA LYS A 145 4.34 8.68 33.42
C LYS A 145 5.25 7.81 32.55
N THR A 146 4.91 6.54 32.32
CA THR A 146 5.68 5.62 31.47
C THR A 146 5.23 5.63 30.00
N GLU A 147 4.20 6.42 29.66
CA GLU A 147 3.74 6.54 28.29
C GLU A 147 4.80 7.12 27.35
N HIS A 148 4.79 6.62 26.12
CA HIS A 148 5.66 7.12 25.07
C HIS A 148 4.99 8.27 24.32
N SER A 149 5.74 9.33 24.01
CA SER A 149 5.24 10.39 23.13
C SER A 149 4.88 9.83 21.75
N LEU A 150 3.64 10.09 21.33
CA LEU A 150 3.15 9.69 20.00
C LEU A 150 3.46 10.75 18.93
N ASP A 151 3.87 11.96 19.33
CA ASP A 151 4.15 13.08 18.43
C ASP A 151 5.24 12.73 17.42
N ALA A 152 6.19 11.88 17.81
CA ALA A 152 7.26 11.38 16.95
C ALA A 152 6.71 10.71 15.67
N PHE A 153 5.55 10.07 15.70
CA PHE A 153 4.97 9.42 14.51
C PHE A 153 4.42 10.42 13.48
N THR A 154 4.21 11.66 13.90
CA THR A 154 3.70 12.76 13.07
C THR A 154 4.66 13.93 12.97
N ASP A 155 5.86 13.83 13.55
CA ASP A 155 6.89 14.86 13.46
C ASP A 155 7.32 15.03 11.99
N PRO A 156 7.23 16.24 11.40
CA PRO A 156 7.67 16.51 10.04
C PRO A 156 9.09 16.03 9.70
N LYS A 157 9.98 15.93 10.69
CA LYS A 157 11.35 15.41 10.50
C LYS A 157 11.39 13.94 10.05
N ASN A 158 10.35 13.18 10.34
CA ASN A 158 10.22 11.77 9.93
C ASN A 158 9.59 11.62 8.53
N PHE A 159 9.39 12.73 7.82
CA PHE A 159 8.87 12.76 6.46
C PHE A 159 9.91 13.38 5.53
N LYS A 160 10.15 12.72 4.40
CA LYS A 160 10.98 13.28 3.34
C LYS A 160 10.26 14.41 2.63
N THR A 161 11.02 15.30 2.02
CA THR A 161 10.45 16.40 1.23
C THR A 161 9.73 15.87 0.00
N TYR A 162 8.83 16.69 -0.56
CA TYR A 162 8.10 16.34 -1.78
C TYR A 162 9.06 15.96 -2.92
N THR A 163 10.13 16.73 -3.12
CA THR A 163 11.13 16.50 -4.17
C THR A 163 11.81 15.14 -4.00
N GLU A 164 12.30 14.81 -2.80
CA GLU A 164 12.94 13.52 -2.53
C GLU A 164 11.97 12.34 -2.72
N LEU A 165 10.71 12.51 -2.30
CA LEU A 165 9.68 11.50 -2.49
C LEU A 165 9.33 11.31 -3.97
N LYS A 166 9.33 12.38 -4.77
CA LYS A 166 9.08 12.35 -6.21
C LYS A 166 10.23 11.70 -6.98
N GLU A 167 11.47 12.07 -6.67
CA GLU A 167 12.67 11.44 -7.25
C GLU A 167 12.71 9.94 -6.94
N LYS A 168 12.42 9.56 -5.70
CA LYS A 168 12.33 8.14 -5.32
C LYS A 168 11.18 7.43 -6.04
N LEU A 169 10.04 8.10 -6.22
CA LEU A 169 8.89 7.56 -6.96
C LEU A 169 9.29 7.27 -8.42
N ASP A 170 9.90 8.25 -9.10
CA ASP A 170 10.30 8.12 -10.49
C ASP A 170 11.32 7.01 -10.70
N ARG A 171 12.32 6.93 -9.80
CA ARG A 171 13.30 5.86 -9.81
C ARG A 171 12.65 4.48 -9.61
N VAL A 172 11.73 4.34 -8.64
CA VAL A 172 11.06 3.06 -8.37
C VAL A 172 10.15 2.65 -9.53
N LEU A 173 9.51 3.61 -10.19
CA LEU A 173 8.65 3.35 -11.35
C LEU A 173 9.41 3.21 -12.67
N GLY A 174 10.72 3.50 -12.70
CA GLY A 174 11.51 3.50 -13.93
C GLY A 174 11.16 4.66 -14.88
N LEU A 175 10.61 5.75 -14.35
CA LEU A 175 10.24 6.95 -15.11
C LEU A 175 11.40 7.93 -15.27
N SER A 176 12.47 7.75 -14.50
CA SER A 176 13.70 8.52 -14.65
C SER A 176 14.42 8.12 -15.95
N THR A 177 14.24 8.90 -17.01
CA THR A 177 15.08 8.83 -18.21
C THR A 177 16.43 9.49 -17.90
N GLY A 178 17.41 8.70 -17.44
CA GLY A 178 18.78 9.15 -17.21
C GLY A 178 19.59 8.14 -16.40
N ASP A 179 20.60 7.56 -17.05
CA ASP A 179 21.58 6.57 -16.57
C ASP A 179 21.09 5.15 -16.25
N THR A 180 21.04 4.34 -17.31
CA THR A 180 21.60 2.98 -17.27
C THR A 180 23.08 3.04 -16.88
N THR A 181 23.36 3.21 -15.60
CA THR A 181 24.62 2.73 -15.02
C THR A 181 24.30 1.52 -14.16
N GLU A 182 24.31 0.35 -14.80
CA GLU A 182 24.50 -0.91 -14.11
C GLU A 182 25.79 -0.79 -13.28
N THR A 183 25.65 -0.54 -11.99
CA THR A 183 26.77 -0.66 -11.05
C THR A 183 26.58 -1.94 -10.26
N SER A 184 26.74 -3.07 -10.95
CA SER A 184 26.96 -4.36 -10.32
C SER A 184 28.45 -4.48 -10.01
N THR A 185 28.86 -4.11 -8.79
CA THR A 185 30.20 -4.41 -8.28
C THR A 185 30.26 -5.88 -7.85
N GLY A 186 30.90 -6.72 -8.67
CA GLY A 186 31.31 -8.09 -8.35
C GLY A 186 32.31 -8.60 -9.40
N PRO A 187 33.41 -9.27 -9.01
CA PRO A 187 34.64 -9.35 -9.82
C PRO A 187 34.63 -10.41 -10.93
N GLU A 188 35.51 -10.14 -11.91
CA GLU A 188 35.81 -10.77 -13.20
C GLU A 188 35.68 -12.29 -13.35
N ALA A 189 35.17 -12.71 -14.51
CA ALA A 189 35.72 -13.83 -15.28
C ALA A 189 35.61 -13.54 -16.79
N PRO A 190 36.68 -13.76 -17.59
CA PRO A 190 36.74 -13.31 -18.97
C PRO A 190 36.16 -14.33 -19.95
N ARG A 191 35.39 -13.88 -20.93
CA ARG A 191 35.17 -14.62 -22.19
C ARG A 191 35.25 -13.66 -23.39
N ASN A 192 36.47 -13.51 -23.88
CA ASN A 192 36.75 -13.31 -25.32
C ASN A 192 36.16 -14.53 -26.08
N ALA A 193 35.59 -14.47 -27.28
CA ALA A 193 35.68 -13.55 -28.43
C ALA A 193 34.49 -13.86 -29.40
N PRO A 194 34.52 -13.46 -30.68
CA PRO A 194 34.48 -12.13 -31.27
C PRO A 194 33.24 -11.97 -32.18
N PHE A 195 32.59 -10.80 -32.21
CA PHE A 195 31.72 -10.48 -33.35
C PHE A 195 32.06 -9.10 -33.89
N ASP A 196 32.54 -9.12 -35.11
CA ASP A 196 33.08 -8.04 -35.92
C ASP A 196 31.95 -7.20 -36.53
N GLY A 197 31.85 -5.93 -36.12
CA GLY A 197 31.67 -4.81 -37.05
C GLY A 197 30.53 -4.81 -38.08
N GLY A 198 29.40 -5.48 -37.85
CA GLY A 198 28.26 -5.45 -38.76
C GLY A 198 27.52 -4.10 -38.75
N SER A 199 27.60 -3.33 -39.84
CA SER A 199 26.86 -2.07 -40.01
C SER A 199 25.34 -2.31 -40.08
N PRO A 200 24.50 -1.40 -39.53
CA PRO A 200 23.06 -1.57 -39.49
C PRO A 200 22.43 -1.56 -40.89
N TYR A 201 21.55 -2.52 -41.13
CA TYR A 201 20.79 -2.70 -42.36
C TYR A 201 19.79 -1.54 -42.59
N ILE A 202 19.91 -0.85 -43.73
CA ILE A 202 18.96 0.16 -44.21
C ILE A 202 18.05 -0.52 -45.24
N PRO A 203 16.73 -0.63 -45.00
CA PRO A 203 15.81 -1.14 -45.99
C PRO A 203 15.76 -0.23 -47.22
N LYS A 204 16.06 -0.78 -48.41
CA LYS A 204 15.89 -0.11 -49.70
C LYS A 204 14.40 -0.07 -50.06
N GLU A 205 13.93 1.13 -50.39
CA GLU A 205 12.63 1.38 -51.03
C GLU A 205 12.47 0.50 -52.27
N ALA A 206 11.40 -0.30 -52.28
CA ALA A 206 10.93 -1.01 -53.46
C ALA A 206 9.69 -0.29 -54.01
N VAL A 207 9.88 0.27 -55.19
CA VAL A 207 8.89 0.79 -56.14
C VAL A 207 7.79 -0.23 -56.46
N SER A 208 6.50 0.12 -56.30
CA SER A 208 5.46 0.32 -57.35
C SER A 208 4.11 -0.27 -56.87
N PRO A 209 2.93 -0.01 -57.50
CA PRO A 209 2.53 1.04 -58.45
C PRO A 209 1.22 1.79 -58.05
N THR A 210 0.88 2.79 -58.85
CA THR A 210 -0.32 3.65 -58.92
C THR A 210 -1.68 2.92 -58.82
N PRO A 211 -2.71 3.48 -58.16
CA PRO A 211 -4.07 2.98 -58.26
C PRO A 211 -4.83 3.67 -59.40
N THR A 212 -5.31 2.87 -60.37
CA THR A 212 -6.30 3.30 -61.38
C THR A 212 -7.69 2.91 -60.90
N LEU A 213 -8.60 3.87 -60.90
CA LEU A 213 -10.04 3.70 -60.70
C LEU A 213 -10.65 2.73 -61.72
N ALA A 214 -11.42 1.74 -61.25
CA ALA A 214 -12.51 1.14 -62.02
C ALA A 214 -13.61 0.62 -61.07
N THR A 215 -14.78 1.22 -61.19
CA THR A 215 -16.09 0.76 -60.72
C THR A 215 -16.55 -0.49 -61.46
N ALA A 216 -17.04 -1.52 -60.75
CA ALA A 216 -18.34 -2.18 -60.99
C ALA A 216 -18.56 -3.42 -60.08
N ALA A 217 -19.72 -3.40 -59.43
CA ALA A 217 -20.60 -4.49 -58.97
C ALA A 217 -20.15 -5.97 -59.03
N GLY A 218 -20.45 -6.68 -57.94
CA GLY A 218 -21.11 -7.99 -58.03
C GLY A 218 -20.34 -9.19 -57.49
N GLU A 219 -20.99 -9.89 -56.57
CA GLU A 219 -20.88 -11.31 -56.23
C GLU A 219 -19.98 -11.73 -55.05
N GLU A 220 -20.71 -12.11 -54.01
CA GLU A 220 -20.31 -12.82 -52.79
C GLU A 220 -19.82 -14.22 -53.12
N THR A 221 -18.73 -14.67 -52.48
CA THR A 221 -18.34 -16.08 -52.47
C THR A 221 -17.98 -16.55 -51.06
N GLU A 222 -18.62 -17.65 -50.68
CA GLU A 222 -18.84 -18.22 -49.35
C GLU A 222 -17.60 -18.77 -48.61
N GLU A 223 -16.38 -18.38 -48.95
CA GLU A 223 -15.16 -19.01 -48.41
C GLU A 223 -14.56 -18.30 -47.18
N GLU A 224 -14.86 -17.01 -46.95
CA GLU A 224 -14.37 -16.24 -45.79
C GLU A 224 -15.15 -16.49 -44.48
N MET A 225 -16.34 -17.11 -44.56
CA MET A 225 -17.18 -17.40 -43.40
C MET A 225 -16.87 -18.74 -42.72
N SER A 226 -15.94 -19.53 -43.28
CA SER A 226 -15.52 -20.82 -42.70
C SER A 226 -14.43 -20.66 -41.62
N TYR A 227 -13.66 -19.57 -41.66
CA TYR A 227 -12.54 -19.34 -40.75
C TYR A 227 -12.98 -18.92 -39.34
N PHE A 228 -14.12 -18.23 -39.21
CA PHE A 228 -14.62 -17.75 -37.91
C PHE A 228 -15.42 -18.80 -37.11
N LYS A 229 -15.80 -19.92 -37.71
CA LYS A 229 -16.51 -20.99 -37.00
C LYS A 229 -15.58 -21.97 -36.27
N GLN A 230 -14.29 -21.99 -36.62
CA GLN A 230 -13.33 -22.94 -36.05
C GLN A 230 -12.54 -22.39 -34.85
N LEU A 231 -12.84 -21.17 -34.40
CA LEU A 231 -12.23 -20.56 -33.21
C LEU A 231 -13.19 -20.50 -31.99
N ALA A 232 -14.39 -21.07 -32.12
CA ALA A 232 -15.42 -21.08 -31.07
C ALA A 232 -15.66 -22.48 -30.47
N GLU A 233 -14.85 -23.48 -30.84
CA GLU A 233 -14.91 -24.85 -30.30
C GLU A 233 -13.56 -25.37 -29.75
N ASP A 234 -12.65 -24.47 -29.34
CA ASP A 234 -11.50 -24.80 -28.47
C ASP A 234 -11.49 -23.91 -27.21
#